data_AF-A0A2Z6P3L7-F1
#
_entry.id   AF-A0A2Z6P3L7-F1
#
_cell.length_a   1.000
_cell.length_b   1.000
_cell.length_c   1.000
_cell.angle_alpha   90.00
_cell.angle_beta   90.00
_cell.angle_gamma   90.00
#
_symmetry.space_group_name_H-M   'P 1'
#
loop_
_entity.id
_entity.type
_entity.pdbx_description
1 polymer ?
#
loop_
_entity_poly.entity_id
_entity_poly.type
_entity_poly.pdbx_seq_one_letter_code
_entity_poly.pdbx_strand_id
1 'polypeptide(L)'
;MILSRGLKKEFQFGLSFLKNSKPLQVMNYGLEKDKRNFNFLTNKPKLELTGPLMATVILYLSSDTQGGQIVFPESVTKSSSWSNCRNSSDILQPAKGNAILFFSRNLNTSPDKSSFHTRCPVLKGEIWSAVKFFYARSISGGKVSTMAEECTDEDDSCSAWAAIGECQRNPVYMIGTPDYY
;
A
#
# COMPACT_ATOMS: atom_id res chain seq x y z
N MET A 1 -10.48 -1.15 -13.83
CA MET A 1 -9.85 -1.91 -14.93
C MET A 1 -9.56 -3.31 -14.40
N ILE A 2 -10.29 -4.32 -14.88
CA ILE A 2 -10.13 -5.71 -14.43
C ILE A 2 -9.05 -6.36 -15.31
N LEU A 3 -7.96 -6.82 -14.70
CA LEU A 3 -6.93 -7.60 -15.39
C LEU A 3 -7.41 -9.07 -15.45
N SER A 4 -8.20 -9.42 -16.46
CA SER A 4 -8.57 -10.79 -16.74
C SER A 4 -7.44 -11.55 -17.45
N ARG A 5 -7.33 -12.83 -17.10
CA ARG A 5 -6.29 -13.79 -17.49
C ARG A 5 -5.95 -13.74 -18.98
N GLY A 6 -4.65 -13.65 -19.30
CA GLY A 6 -4.14 -13.87 -20.65
C GLY A 6 -3.14 -12.83 -21.17
N LEU A 7 -3.09 -11.63 -20.58
CA LEU A 7 -1.98 -10.71 -20.84
C LEU A 7 -1.01 -10.72 -19.66
N LYS A 8 0.20 -11.22 -19.88
CA LYS A 8 1.38 -10.75 -19.12
C LYS A 8 1.55 -9.26 -19.45
N LYS A 9 0.76 -8.40 -18.79
CA LYS A 9 1.12 -6.99 -18.65
C LYS A 9 2.08 -6.93 -17.48
N GLU A 10 3.38 -6.98 -17.79
CA GLU A 10 4.38 -6.53 -16.83
C GLU A 10 4.08 -5.05 -16.55
N PHE A 11 3.50 -4.79 -15.38
CA PHE A 11 3.51 -3.43 -14.84
C PHE A 11 4.94 -3.18 -14.36
N GLN A 12 5.75 -2.63 -15.26
CA GLN A 12 7.08 -2.18 -14.91
C GLN A 12 6.94 -0.91 -14.07
N PHE A 13 6.86 -1.07 -12.76
CA PHE A 13 6.95 0.05 -11.83
C PHE A 13 8.38 0.58 -11.93
N GLY A 14 8.56 1.74 -12.56
CA GLY A 14 9.88 2.39 -12.61
C GLY A 14 10.47 2.57 -11.21
N LEU A 15 11.79 2.64 -11.10
CA LEU A 15 12.51 2.78 -9.82
C LEU A 15 11.99 3.93 -8.94
N SER A 16 11.47 5.00 -9.55
CA SER A 16 10.82 6.13 -8.87
C SER A 16 9.55 5.74 -8.12
N PHE A 17 8.75 4.81 -8.64
CA PHE A 17 7.54 4.30 -8.00
C PHE A 17 7.87 3.39 -6.81
N LEU A 18 8.97 2.63 -6.89
CA LEU A 18 9.45 1.84 -5.76
C LEU A 18 9.92 2.74 -4.61
N LYS A 19 10.65 3.82 -4.92
CA LYS A 19 11.13 4.79 -3.93
C LYS A 19 9.99 5.51 -3.19
N ASN A 20 8.87 5.75 -3.88
CA ASN A 20 7.71 6.43 -3.31
C ASN A 20 6.61 5.44 -2.89
N SER A 21 7.00 4.27 -2.38
CA SER A 21 6.06 3.23 -1.94
C SER A 21 6.31 2.79 -0.51
N LYS A 22 5.27 2.36 0.20
CA LYS A 22 5.47 1.64 1.47
C LYS A 22 6.02 0.24 1.18
N PRO A 23 6.76 -0.38 2.12
CA PRO A 23 7.05 -1.81 2.06
C PRO A 23 5.77 -2.62 1.80
N LEU A 24 5.92 -3.76 1.12
CA LEU A 24 4.79 -4.64 0.86
C LEU A 24 4.24 -5.15 2.19
N GLN A 25 2.93 -5.03 2.41
CA GLN A 25 2.28 -5.48 3.64
C GLN A 25 1.50 -6.76 3.36
N VAL A 26 1.80 -7.84 4.09
CA VAL A 26 1.07 -9.10 3.99
C VAL A 26 0.00 -9.15 5.08
N MET A 27 -1.22 -9.53 4.71
CA MET A 27 -2.39 -9.57 5.58
C MET A 27 -3.04 -10.96 5.46
N ASN A 28 -3.44 -11.53 6.60
CA ASN A 28 -4.25 -12.74 6.70
C ASN A 28 -5.59 -12.41 7.36
N TYR A 29 -6.68 -12.91 6.80
CA TYR A 29 -8.01 -12.88 7.41
C TYR A 29 -8.62 -14.29 7.40
N GLY A 30 -8.95 -14.77 8.59
CA GLY A 30 -9.67 -16.03 8.77
C GLY A 30 -11.19 -15.85 8.71
N LEU A 31 -11.92 -16.84 9.19
CA LEU A 31 -13.38 -16.86 9.22
C LEU A 31 -13.96 -15.69 10.06
N GLU A 32 -14.85 -14.91 9.46
CA GLU A 32 -15.48 -13.75 10.10
C GLU A 32 -16.98 -14.02 10.33
N LYS A 33 -17.42 -13.97 11.60
CA LYS A 33 -18.81 -14.26 11.99
C LYS A 33 -19.76 -13.08 11.77
N ASP A 34 -19.23 -11.86 11.74
CA ASP A 34 -20.00 -10.64 11.49
C ASP A 34 -20.08 -10.40 9.97
N LYS A 35 -21.29 -10.17 9.44
CA LYS A 35 -21.55 -10.04 7.99
C LYS A 35 -21.36 -8.61 7.48
N ARG A 36 -20.68 -7.76 8.25
CA ARG A 36 -20.42 -6.37 7.87
C ARG A 36 -19.22 -6.29 6.93
N ASN A 37 -19.23 -5.27 6.07
CA ASN A 37 -18.09 -4.99 5.19
C ASN A 37 -16.99 -4.29 6.00
N PHE A 38 -15.75 -4.76 5.86
CA PHE A 38 -14.59 -4.19 6.54
C PHE A 38 -13.81 -3.28 5.58
N ASN A 39 -13.18 -2.22 6.10
CA ASN A 39 -12.16 -1.54 5.31
C ASN A 39 -11.00 -2.51 5.12
N PHE A 40 -10.56 -2.71 3.88
CA PHE A 40 -9.52 -3.70 3.56
C PHE A 40 -8.25 -3.49 4.41
N LEU A 41 -7.95 -2.25 4.76
CA LEU A 41 -6.69 -1.88 5.41
C LEU A 41 -6.70 -1.97 6.94
N THR A 42 -7.85 -1.99 7.60
CA THR A 42 -7.94 -1.97 9.07
C THR A 42 -9.27 -2.52 9.58
N ASN A 43 -9.23 -3.23 10.72
CA ASN A 43 -10.40 -3.53 11.58
C ASN A 43 -10.99 -2.26 12.23
N LYS A 44 -10.85 -1.08 11.62
CA LYS A 44 -11.34 0.21 12.12
C LYS A 44 -12.25 0.88 11.07
N PRO A 45 -13.36 1.50 11.49
CA PRO A 45 -14.10 2.39 10.62
C PRO A 45 -13.24 3.63 10.34
N LYS A 46 -13.05 3.90 9.05
CA LYS A 46 -12.39 5.08 8.47
C LYS A 46 -10.91 5.24 8.85
N LEU A 47 -10.01 4.73 8.00
CA LEU A 47 -8.64 5.25 7.96
C LEU A 47 -8.67 6.55 7.17
N GLU A 48 -8.26 7.65 7.79
CA GLU A 48 -8.06 8.90 7.06
C GLU A 48 -6.99 8.70 5.98
N LEU A 49 -7.37 8.89 4.72
CA LEU A 49 -6.45 9.00 3.58
C LEU A 49 -5.71 10.36 3.62
N THR A 50 -5.17 10.74 4.78
CA THR A 50 -4.34 11.94 4.94
C THR A 50 -2.93 11.63 4.41
N GLY A 51 -2.78 11.72 3.08
CA GLY A 51 -1.50 11.58 2.39
C GLY A 51 -1.60 11.64 0.85
N PRO A 52 -0.46 11.72 0.13
CA PRO A 52 -0.43 11.73 -1.33
C PRO A 52 -0.59 10.29 -1.91
N LEU A 53 -1.50 9.47 -1.37
CA LEU A 53 -1.74 8.12 -1.89
C LEU A 53 -2.27 8.23 -3.32
N MET A 54 -1.55 7.59 -4.25
CA MET A 54 -1.87 7.60 -5.68
C MET A 54 -2.54 6.33 -6.13
N ALA A 55 -1.96 5.19 -5.77
CA ALA A 55 -2.45 3.89 -6.22
C ALA A 55 -2.24 2.83 -5.15
N THR A 56 -3.12 1.84 -5.17
CA THR A 56 -3.04 0.66 -4.31
C THR A 56 -3.12 -0.58 -5.18
N VAL A 57 -2.18 -1.50 -4.96
CA VAL A 57 -2.20 -2.85 -5.55
C VAL A 57 -2.48 -3.85 -4.44
N ILE A 58 -3.49 -4.68 -4.65
CA ILE A 58 -3.85 -5.80 -3.78
C ILE A 58 -3.59 -7.08 -4.56
N LEU A 59 -2.66 -7.91 -4.09
CA LEU A 59 -2.32 -9.20 -4.66
C LEU A 59 -2.90 -10.32 -3.79
N TYR A 60 -3.66 -11.23 -4.38
CA TYR A 60 -4.16 -12.40 -3.67
C TYR A 60 -3.09 -13.50 -3.63
N LEU A 61 -2.78 -13.98 -2.43
CA LEU A 61 -1.72 -14.98 -2.17
C LEU A 61 -2.28 -16.38 -1.88
N SER A 62 -3.55 -16.49 -1.48
CA SER A 62 -4.26 -17.77 -1.34
C SER A 62 -5.37 -17.92 -2.39
N SER A 63 -5.68 -19.18 -2.68
CA SER A 63 -6.88 -19.63 -3.38
C SER A 63 -7.74 -20.38 -2.35
N ASP A 64 -9.01 -20.63 -2.67
CA ASP A 64 -9.89 -21.51 -1.88
C ASP A 64 -10.64 -20.86 -0.70
N THR A 65 -11.09 -19.61 -0.90
CA THR A 65 -11.94 -18.88 0.04
C THR A 65 -13.32 -18.60 -0.51
N GLN A 66 -14.34 -18.62 0.36
CA GLN A 66 -15.63 -17.99 0.05
C GLN A 66 -15.72 -16.65 0.78
N GLY A 67 -16.09 -15.60 0.06
CA GLY A 67 -16.04 -14.23 0.59
C GLY A 67 -14.68 -13.57 0.32
N GLY A 68 -14.39 -12.45 1.00
CA GLY A 68 -13.11 -11.75 0.84
C GLY A 68 -12.95 -10.94 -0.45
N GLN A 69 -14.02 -10.80 -1.26
CA GLN A 69 -14.00 -9.97 -2.46
C GLN A 69 -13.77 -8.49 -2.09
N ILE A 70 -13.07 -7.75 -2.96
CA ILE A 70 -12.93 -6.30 -2.83
C ILE A 70 -14.04 -5.63 -3.64
N VAL A 71 -14.72 -4.71 -2.98
CA VAL A 71 -15.94 -4.08 -3.47
C VAL A 71 -15.77 -2.59 -3.63
N PHE A 72 -16.30 -1.97 -4.69
CA PHE A 72 -16.21 -0.53 -4.95
C PHE A 72 -17.62 0.11 -5.02
N PRO A 73 -18.24 0.42 -3.86
CA PRO A 73 -19.65 0.81 -3.77
C PRO A 73 -20.00 2.10 -4.53
N GLU A 74 -19.04 3.01 -4.66
CA GLU A 74 -19.22 4.32 -5.32
C GLU A 74 -18.84 4.30 -6.80
N SER A 75 -18.53 3.14 -7.37
CA SER A 75 -18.18 3.01 -8.79
C SER A 75 -19.41 3.14 -9.72
N VAL A 76 -19.17 3.65 -10.93
CA VAL A 76 -20.19 4.09 -11.89
C VAL A 76 -21.12 2.95 -12.35
N THR A 77 -20.69 1.70 -12.21
CA THR A 77 -21.54 0.52 -12.45
C THR A 77 -22.40 0.24 -11.22
N LYS A 78 -23.55 0.92 -11.12
CA LYS A 78 -24.64 0.53 -10.21
C LYS A 78 -25.24 -0.81 -10.64
N SER A 79 -24.52 -1.90 -10.42
CA SER A 79 -25.18 -3.20 -10.27
C SER A 79 -25.68 -3.24 -8.83
N SER A 80 -27.00 -3.29 -8.65
CA SER A 80 -27.68 -3.55 -7.38
C SER A 80 -27.19 -4.81 -6.66
N SER A 81 -26.31 -5.60 -7.29
CA SER A 81 -25.67 -6.79 -6.73
C SER A 81 -24.47 -6.50 -5.82
N TRP A 82 -23.93 -5.26 -5.77
CA TRP A 82 -22.74 -4.96 -4.94
C TRP A 82 -23.04 -4.71 -3.46
N SER A 83 -24.30 -4.43 -3.09
CA SER A 83 -24.70 -4.28 -1.68
C SER A 83 -24.63 -5.61 -0.92
N ASN A 84 -24.74 -6.73 -1.64
CA ASN A 84 -24.70 -8.07 -1.07
C ASN A 84 -23.51 -8.82 -1.68
N CYS A 85 -22.43 -8.98 -0.91
CA CYS A 85 -21.26 -9.85 -1.16
C CYS A 85 -21.56 -11.32 -1.56
N ARG A 86 -22.83 -11.65 -1.77
CA ARG A 86 -23.41 -12.99 -1.80
C ARG A 86 -23.92 -13.40 -3.19
N ASN A 87 -24.28 -12.47 -4.08
CA ASN A 87 -25.11 -12.81 -5.26
C ASN A 87 -24.65 -12.25 -6.61
N SER A 88 -23.44 -11.72 -6.75
CA SER A 88 -22.98 -11.21 -8.04
C SER A 88 -22.03 -12.22 -8.71
N SER A 89 -22.48 -12.82 -9.81
CA SER A 89 -21.63 -13.52 -10.77
C SER A 89 -20.52 -12.63 -11.36
N ASP A 90 -20.70 -11.30 -11.29
CA ASP A 90 -19.80 -10.31 -11.88
C ASP A 90 -18.68 -9.84 -10.94
N ILE A 91 -18.70 -10.23 -9.65
CA ILE A 91 -17.60 -9.89 -8.73
C ILE A 91 -16.51 -10.94 -8.83
N LEU A 92 -15.31 -10.48 -9.16
CA LEU A 92 -14.11 -11.31 -9.20
C LEU A 92 -13.84 -11.93 -7.83
N GLN A 93 -13.87 -13.26 -7.79
CA GLN A 93 -13.47 -14.01 -6.62
C GLN A 93 -11.96 -13.87 -6.38
N PRO A 94 -11.51 -13.79 -5.11
CA PRO A 94 -10.11 -13.92 -4.77
C PRO A 94 -9.55 -15.20 -5.35
N ALA A 95 -8.50 -15.07 -6.15
CA ALA A 95 -7.79 -16.20 -6.71
C ALA A 95 -6.31 -15.90 -6.65
N LYS A 96 -5.55 -16.86 -6.12
CA LYS A 96 -4.10 -16.76 -5.99
C LYS A 96 -3.45 -16.28 -7.29
N GLY A 97 -2.58 -15.29 -7.16
CA GLY A 97 -1.86 -14.67 -8.29
C GLY A 97 -2.61 -13.56 -9.01
N ASN A 98 -3.93 -13.41 -8.81
CA ASN A 98 -4.66 -12.26 -9.34
C ASN A 98 -4.36 -11.02 -8.49
N ALA A 99 -4.36 -9.85 -9.15
CA ALA A 99 -4.18 -8.56 -8.50
C ALA A 99 -5.27 -7.56 -8.89
N ILE A 100 -5.62 -6.69 -7.95
CA ILE A 100 -6.49 -5.54 -8.15
C ILE A 100 -5.63 -4.28 -8.03
N LEU A 101 -5.67 -3.43 -9.06
CA LEU A 101 -5.05 -2.11 -9.07
C LEU A 101 -6.14 -1.06 -9.19
N PHE A 102 -6.11 -0.06 -8.32
CA PHE A 102 -6.94 1.13 -8.41
C PHE A 102 -6.17 2.38 -8.00
N PHE A 103 -6.57 3.51 -8.59
CA PHE A 103 -6.03 4.82 -8.27
C PHE A 103 -6.92 5.50 -7.24
N SER A 104 -6.32 6.12 -6.23
CA SER A 104 -7.04 6.85 -5.18
C SER A 104 -7.31 8.31 -5.55
N ARG A 105 -6.79 8.77 -6.70
CA ARG A 105 -6.88 10.14 -7.18
C ARG A 105 -7.14 10.19 -8.69
N ASN A 106 -7.86 11.21 -9.11
CA ASN A 106 -8.06 11.59 -10.50
C ASN A 106 -6.81 12.22 -11.11
N LEU A 107 -6.78 12.36 -12.44
CA LEU A 107 -5.67 13.03 -13.15
C LEU A 107 -5.45 14.48 -12.71
N ASN A 108 -6.52 15.16 -12.28
CA ASN A 108 -6.47 16.51 -11.72
C ASN A 108 -6.05 16.53 -10.23
N THR A 109 -5.54 15.42 -9.70
CA THR A 109 -5.09 15.22 -8.31
C THR A 109 -6.18 15.24 -7.23
N SER A 110 -7.44 15.48 -7.60
CA SER A 110 -8.56 15.38 -6.67
C SER A 110 -8.77 13.94 -6.19
N PRO A 111 -9.26 13.72 -4.96
CA PRO A 111 -9.62 12.38 -4.49
C PRO A 111 -10.63 11.71 -5.43
N ASP A 112 -10.37 10.46 -5.80
CA ASP A 112 -11.31 9.68 -6.59
C ASP A 112 -12.29 8.95 -5.67
N LYS A 113 -13.52 9.43 -5.61
CA LYS A 113 -14.59 8.82 -4.80
C LYS A 113 -14.90 7.38 -5.22
N SER A 114 -14.79 7.07 -6.52
CA SER A 114 -15.03 5.73 -7.05
C SER A 114 -14.00 4.70 -6.59
N SER A 115 -12.85 5.17 -6.08
CA SER A 115 -11.81 4.35 -5.47
C SER A 115 -12.14 3.87 -4.04
N PHE A 116 -13.23 4.39 -3.46
CA PHE A 116 -13.72 3.89 -2.17
C PHE A 116 -14.03 2.40 -2.30
N HIS A 117 -13.39 1.62 -1.44
CA HIS A 117 -13.48 0.18 -1.47
C HIS A 117 -13.65 -0.41 -0.08
N THR A 118 -14.36 -1.54 -0.02
CA THR A 118 -14.46 -2.35 1.20
C THR A 118 -14.16 -3.81 0.86
N ARG A 119 -13.98 -4.66 1.87
CA ARG A 119 -13.78 -6.10 1.75
C ARG A 119 -15.01 -6.81 2.29
N CYS A 120 -15.51 -7.76 1.51
CA CYS A 120 -16.54 -8.69 1.95
C CYS A 120 -16.02 -9.62 3.06
N PRO A 121 -16.87 -10.02 4.01
CA PRO A 121 -16.46 -10.94 5.08
C PRO A 121 -15.97 -12.27 4.51
N VAL A 122 -15.00 -12.90 5.16
CA VAL A 122 -14.57 -14.27 4.83
C VAL A 122 -15.55 -15.26 5.44
N LEU A 123 -16.28 -15.97 4.59
CA LEU A 123 -17.34 -16.90 4.98
C LEU A 123 -16.85 -18.34 5.11
N LYS A 124 -15.75 -18.69 4.42
CA LYS A 124 -15.11 -20.00 4.49
C LYS A 124 -13.64 -19.89 4.08
N GLY A 125 -12.77 -20.60 4.81
CA GLY A 125 -11.33 -20.63 4.56
C GLY A 125 -10.60 -19.44 5.19
N GLU A 126 -9.39 -19.16 4.68
CA GLU A 126 -8.57 -18.01 5.06
C GLU A 126 -8.01 -17.32 3.81
N ILE A 127 -8.02 -15.98 3.82
CA ILE A 127 -7.51 -15.17 2.71
C ILE A 127 -6.17 -14.54 3.09
N TRP A 128 -5.16 -14.86 2.30
CA TRP A 128 -3.86 -14.20 2.33
C TRP A 128 -3.77 -13.20 1.19
N SER A 129 -3.36 -11.98 1.50
CA SER A 129 -3.19 -10.92 0.50
C SER A 129 -1.96 -10.07 0.81
N ALA A 130 -1.36 -9.50 -0.23
CA ALA A 130 -0.27 -8.55 -0.10
C ALA A 130 -0.70 -7.21 -0.69
N VAL A 131 -0.40 -6.13 0.00
CA VAL A 131 -0.82 -4.77 -0.36
C VAL A 131 0.39 -3.90 -0.58
N LYS A 132 0.43 -3.23 -1.72
CA LYS A 132 1.46 -2.25 -2.07
C LYS A 132 0.81 -0.89 -2.28
N PHE A 133 1.28 0.10 -1.54
CA PHE A 133 0.83 1.48 -1.64
C PHE A 133 1.86 2.32 -2.39
N PHE A 134 1.38 3.09 -3.36
CA PHE A 134 2.18 4.01 -4.15
C PHE A 134 1.74 5.43 -3.87
N TYR A 135 2.70 6.32 -3.62
CA TYR A 135 2.47 7.72 -3.29
C TYR A 135 3.02 8.64 -4.38
N ALA A 136 2.37 9.79 -4.58
CA ALA A 136 2.73 10.77 -5.62
C ALA A 136 4.08 11.45 -5.35
N ARG A 137 4.40 11.57 -4.07
CA ARG A 137 5.63 12.16 -3.55
C ARG A 137 6.27 11.15 -2.62
N SER A 138 7.57 11.30 -2.35
CA SER A 138 8.23 10.51 -1.32
C SER A 138 7.39 10.60 -0.05
N ILE A 139 7.17 9.45 0.57
CA ILE A 139 6.85 9.42 1.99
C ILE A 139 8.14 9.90 2.63
N SER A 140 8.36 11.22 2.67
CA SER A 140 9.27 11.77 3.66
C SER A 140 8.74 11.18 4.95
N GLY A 141 9.54 10.33 5.60
CA GLY A 141 9.29 9.92 6.97
C GLY A 141 8.77 11.16 7.67
N GLY A 142 7.59 11.03 8.31
CA GLY A 142 7.00 12.16 9.01
C GLY A 142 8.10 12.88 9.78
N LYS A 143 8.05 14.21 9.82
CA LYS A 143 8.93 15.05 10.65
C LYS A 143 9.39 14.20 11.82
N VAL A 144 10.64 13.73 11.77
CA VAL A 144 11.26 13.31 12.99
C VAL A 144 11.33 14.65 13.70
N SER A 145 10.42 14.87 14.64
CA SER A 145 10.73 15.66 15.80
C SER A 145 11.72 14.82 16.61
N THR A 146 12.85 14.49 16.01
CA THR A 146 14.07 14.45 16.76
C THR A 146 14.24 15.92 17.07
N MET A 147 14.32 16.21 18.35
CA MET A 147 15.23 17.23 18.82
C MET A 147 16.39 17.31 17.82
N ALA A 148 16.87 18.51 17.52
CA ALA A 148 18.26 18.60 17.12
C ALA A 148 19.06 17.93 18.25
N GLU A 149 19.23 16.61 18.19
CA GLU A 149 20.44 15.98 18.67
C GLU A 149 21.47 16.67 17.80
N GLU A 150 22.11 17.61 18.47
CA GLU A 150 23.24 18.36 18.01
C GLU A 150 24.11 17.40 17.21
N CYS A 151 24.28 17.67 15.92
CA CYS A 151 25.17 16.88 15.08
C CYS A 151 26.57 17.06 15.64
N THR A 152 27.03 16.05 16.38
CA THR A 152 28.35 16.01 16.99
C THR A 152 29.20 14.99 16.27
N ASP A 153 30.46 15.34 16.05
CA ASP A 153 31.44 14.41 15.51
C ASP A 153 31.66 13.26 16.51
N GLU A 154 31.36 12.02 16.10
CA GLU A 154 31.58 10.83 16.95
C GLU A 154 33.04 10.34 16.91
N ASP A 155 33.82 10.75 15.91
CA ASP A 155 35.22 10.37 15.72
C ASP A 155 36.11 11.63 15.73
N ASP A 156 37.22 11.58 16.46
CA ASP A 156 38.22 12.66 16.53
C ASP A 156 38.77 13.06 15.14
N SER A 157 38.74 12.12 14.19
CA SER A 157 39.21 12.29 12.82
C SER A 157 38.18 12.96 11.90
N CYS A 158 36.93 13.16 12.34
CA CYS A 158 35.85 13.69 11.51
C CYS A 158 36.22 15.04 10.91
N SER A 159 36.84 15.92 11.71
CA SER A 159 37.33 17.23 11.27
C SER A 159 38.37 17.14 10.13
N ALA A 160 39.30 16.18 10.22
CA ALA A 160 40.33 15.96 9.21
C ALA A 160 39.73 15.40 7.91
N TRP A 161 38.77 14.47 8.02
CA TRP A 161 38.05 13.91 6.89
C TRP A 161 37.18 14.94 6.18
N ALA A 162 36.48 15.78 6.93
CA ALA A 162 35.73 16.90 6.38
C ALA A 162 36.64 17.86 5.60
N ALA A 163 37.82 18.18 6.14
CA ALA A 163 38.80 19.07 5.50
C ALA A 163 39.33 18.53 4.16
N ILE A 164 39.44 17.21 3.99
CA ILE A 164 39.85 16.58 2.74
C ILE A 164 38.67 16.26 1.79
N GLY A 165 37.46 16.67 2.17
CA GLY A 165 36.27 16.62 1.32
C GLY A 165 35.43 15.34 1.44
N GLU A 166 35.59 14.57 2.50
CA GLU A 166 34.86 13.31 2.69
C GLU A 166 33.33 13.51 2.79
N CYS A 167 32.86 14.70 3.16
CA CYS A 167 31.43 15.03 3.15
C CYS A 167 30.80 14.88 1.75
N GLN A 168 31.55 15.15 0.68
CA GLN A 168 31.07 14.96 -0.68
C GLN A 168 31.42 13.59 -1.26
N ARG A 169 32.58 13.05 -0.89
CA ARG A 169 33.08 11.78 -1.45
C ARG A 169 32.39 10.58 -0.80
N ASN A 170 32.13 10.64 0.50
CA ASN A 170 31.59 9.57 1.33
C ASN A 170 30.45 10.08 2.24
N PRO A 171 29.36 10.63 1.68
CA PRO A 171 28.29 11.25 2.47
C PRO A 171 27.58 10.27 3.41
N VAL A 172 27.50 8.99 3.06
CA VAL A 172 26.87 7.97 3.91
C VAL A 172 27.71 7.73 5.18
N TYR A 173 29.03 7.76 5.06
CA TYR A 173 29.93 7.57 6.20
C TYR A 173 29.90 8.79 7.14
N MET A 174 29.88 10.00 6.58
CA MET A 174 29.90 11.25 7.35
C MET A 174 28.56 11.57 8.05
N ILE A 175 27.45 10.98 7.62
CA ILE A 175 26.13 11.15 8.26
C ILE A 175 25.94 10.11 9.39
N GLY A 176 26.59 8.95 9.28
CA GLY A 176 26.37 7.83 10.19
C GLY A 176 24.98 7.18 10.05
N THR A 177 24.83 5.99 10.64
CA THR A 177 23.50 5.36 10.84
C THR A 177 23.40 4.88 12.29
N PRO A 178 22.21 4.90 12.90
CA PRO A 178 22.01 4.43 14.27
C PRO A 178 22.43 2.97 14.51
N ASP A 179 22.59 2.19 13.44
CA ASP A 179 22.85 0.75 13.49
C ASP A 179 24.34 0.39 13.70
N TYR A 180 25.23 1.38 13.88
CA TYR A 180 26.67 1.14 14.10
C TYR A 180 27.07 0.87 15.56
N TYR A 181 26.10 0.76 16.48
CA TYR A 181 26.28 0.37 17.89
C TYR A 181 25.19 -0.60 18.38
#